data_AF-A0ABD4V6D3-F1
#
_entry.id   AF-A0ABD4V6D3-F1
#
_cell.length_a   1.000
_cell.length_b   1.000
_cell.length_c   1.000
_cell.angle_alpha   90.00
_cell.angle_beta   90.00
_cell.angle_gamma   90.00
#
_symmetry.space_group_name_H-M   'P 1'
#
loop_
_entity.id
_entity.type
_entity.pdbx_description
1 polymer ?
#
loop_
_entity_poly.entity_id
_entity_poly.type
_entity_poly.pdbx_seq_one_letter_code
_entity_poly.pdbx_strand_id
1 'polypeptide(L)'
;MGDELEQGTELLELVKAAAGAGDLSGAQALAESIPLRQLRDQALVSLVPVWARAGEGDRAVALAERIRYPHNWGWAWALLAKAMADCGGIAEARRFAARADDEARRCAVDGMEEVLGLLVDVAVATGDHDRAAELADRVEEMARSRNPTGWFKPRPLAVVLAREARQGDFRRLDALLRPPPGSAVGAGGRRCGWALGEPGDRGMVLGGDLDGSAAYPVSARLPLDARDMACVLDAVDENADLDIALALADRAEKLLETGDGRDRNVVLRSLTLLLARHGQVERAMALTEGLDLDLSVAQQADMVGELARSGDMDGAEALAYTITDRRAHDRALIDVVRKLVLRGDQGRAEAMARLIDDGWAQGEALLAVARGMARHGDLDGAETLSRSIACRGTRARALAALVELSEPPRARRLAAQVVVLGGWEPVLPVLERIMPRSVAVVVDQLTS
;
A
#
# COMPACT_ATOMS: atom_id res chain seq x y z
N MET A 1 14.19 27.88 -1.31
CA MET A 1 14.48 26.47 -0.95
C MET A 1 13.23 25.61 -0.90
N GLY A 2 12.09 26.09 -0.35
CA GLY A 2 10.81 25.37 -0.44
C GLY A 2 10.27 25.27 -1.88
N ASP A 3 10.27 26.40 -2.60
CA ASP A 3 9.73 26.51 -3.97
C ASP A 3 10.46 25.62 -5.01
N GLU A 4 11.78 25.51 -4.94
CA GLU A 4 12.56 24.62 -5.83
C GLU A 4 12.35 23.13 -5.56
N LEU A 5 12.11 22.75 -4.29
CA LEU A 5 11.78 21.37 -3.92
C LEU A 5 10.37 21.00 -4.39
N GLU A 6 9.40 21.90 -4.18
CA GLU A 6 8.02 21.74 -4.62
C GLU A 6 7.94 21.62 -6.14
N GLN A 7 8.56 22.55 -6.88
CA GLN A 7 8.69 22.50 -8.35
C GLN A 7 9.38 21.21 -8.82
N GLY A 8 10.45 20.78 -8.13
CA GLY A 8 11.13 19.53 -8.46
C GLY A 8 10.26 18.29 -8.27
N THR A 9 9.42 18.26 -7.22
CA THR A 9 8.50 17.14 -6.97
C THR A 9 7.35 17.11 -7.97
N GLU A 10 6.82 18.26 -8.36
CA GLU A 10 5.80 18.37 -9.41
C GLU A 10 6.33 17.87 -10.77
N LEU A 11 7.57 18.26 -11.12
CA LEU A 11 8.23 17.76 -12.33
C LEU A 11 8.46 16.25 -12.28
N LEU A 12 8.78 15.67 -11.12
CA LEU A 12 8.93 14.22 -10.96
C LEU A 12 7.61 13.49 -11.21
N GLU A 13 6.49 13.98 -10.68
CA GLU A 13 5.17 13.40 -10.95
C GLU A 13 4.77 13.54 -12.42
N LEU A 14 5.12 14.67 -13.05
CA LEU A 14 4.90 14.89 -14.49
C LEU A 14 5.73 13.90 -15.34
N VAL A 15 6.97 13.61 -14.97
CA VAL A 15 7.81 12.59 -15.62
C VAL A 15 7.14 11.21 -15.55
N LYS A 16 6.64 10.82 -14.37
CA LYS A 16 5.95 9.54 -14.19
C LYS A 16 4.66 9.46 -15.02
N ALA A 17 3.90 10.55 -15.07
CA ALA A 17 2.69 10.64 -15.88
C ALA A 17 2.99 10.53 -17.38
N ALA A 18 4.00 11.25 -17.88
CA ALA A 18 4.44 11.17 -19.28
C ALA A 18 4.92 9.76 -19.65
N ALA A 19 5.70 9.12 -18.77
CA ALA A 19 6.15 7.74 -18.97
C ALA A 19 4.97 6.74 -19.00
N GLY A 20 4.00 6.90 -18.10
CA GLY A 20 2.77 6.11 -18.08
C GLY A 20 1.88 6.30 -19.32
N ALA A 21 1.96 7.48 -19.96
CA ALA A 21 1.30 7.79 -21.22
C ALA A 21 2.06 7.27 -22.47
N GLY A 22 3.27 6.72 -22.30
CA GLY A 22 4.09 6.18 -23.38
C GLY A 22 5.03 7.18 -24.06
N ASP A 23 5.06 8.45 -23.63
CA ASP A 23 6.01 9.44 -24.13
C ASP A 23 7.35 9.34 -23.37
N LEU A 24 8.11 8.28 -23.65
CA LEU A 24 9.37 8.00 -22.94
C LEU A 24 10.46 9.03 -23.25
N SER A 25 10.46 9.57 -24.47
CA SER A 25 11.43 10.58 -24.88
C SER A 25 11.16 11.92 -24.21
N GLY A 26 9.89 12.36 -24.16
CA GLY A 26 9.47 13.54 -23.43
C GLY A 26 9.69 13.40 -21.93
N ALA A 27 9.35 12.24 -21.36
CA ALA A 27 9.59 11.94 -19.94
C ALA A 27 11.08 12.02 -19.57
N GLN A 28 11.98 11.49 -20.42
CA GLN A 28 13.41 11.60 -20.18
C GLN A 28 13.92 13.04 -20.29
N ALA A 29 13.48 13.79 -21.30
CA ALA A 29 13.86 15.21 -21.44
C ALA A 29 13.41 16.04 -20.23
N LEU A 30 12.18 15.79 -19.74
CA LEU A 30 11.66 16.39 -18.51
C LEU A 30 12.49 16.00 -17.29
N ALA A 31 12.85 14.72 -17.14
CA ALA A 31 13.71 14.25 -16.06
C ALA A 31 15.06 14.98 -16.06
N GLU A 32 15.69 15.10 -17.23
CA GLU A 32 16.98 15.79 -17.38
C GLU A 32 16.91 17.31 -17.10
N SER A 33 15.73 17.91 -17.26
CA SER A 33 15.49 19.33 -16.98
C SER A 33 15.40 19.66 -15.47
N ILE A 34 15.17 18.67 -14.60
CA ILE A 34 14.98 18.89 -13.16
C ILE A 34 16.26 19.49 -12.54
N PRO A 35 16.20 20.69 -11.93
CA PRO A 35 17.38 21.39 -11.41
C PRO A 35 18.00 20.69 -10.20
N LEU A 36 17.15 20.14 -9.33
CA LEU A 36 17.58 19.38 -8.16
C LEU A 36 18.09 17.99 -8.56
N ARG A 37 19.40 17.78 -8.34
CA ARG A 37 20.11 16.57 -8.78
C ARG A 37 19.58 15.27 -8.16
N GLN A 38 19.13 15.32 -6.90
CA GLN A 38 18.55 14.15 -6.24
C GLN A 38 17.24 13.72 -6.91
N LEU A 39 16.34 14.68 -7.21
CA LEU A 39 15.07 14.43 -7.88
C LEU A 39 15.28 14.04 -9.35
N ARG A 40 16.29 14.60 -10.02
CA ARG A 40 16.72 14.19 -11.36
C ARG A 40 17.12 12.72 -11.39
N ASP A 41 18.02 12.29 -10.50
CA ASP A 41 18.45 10.89 -10.47
C ASP A 41 17.30 9.95 -10.11
N GLN A 42 16.39 10.35 -9.21
CA GLN A 42 15.18 9.60 -8.89
C GLN A 42 14.24 9.46 -10.12
N ALA A 43 14.08 10.54 -10.90
CA ALA A 43 13.32 10.51 -12.14
C ALA A 43 13.95 9.55 -13.15
N LEU A 44 15.28 9.61 -13.34
CA LEU A 44 16.01 8.70 -14.24
C LEU A 44 15.88 7.23 -13.79
N VAL A 45 16.05 6.94 -12.50
CA VAL A 45 15.83 5.58 -11.92
C VAL A 45 14.42 5.07 -12.25
N SER A 46 13.40 5.92 -12.13
CA SER A 46 12.00 5.53 -12.41
C SER A 46 11.74 5.19 -13.87
N LEU A 47 12.51 5.75 -14.81
CA LEU A 47 12.38 5.52 -16.25
C LEU A 47 13.08 4.24 -16.72
N VAL A 48 14.13 3.78 -16.02
CA VAL A 48 14.88 2.55 -16.36
C VAL A 48 13.96 1.35 -16.61
N PRO A 49 13.06 0.94 -15.69
CA PRO A 49 12.20 -0.21 -15.92
C PRO A 49 11.13 0.04 -17.00
N VAL A 50 10.77 1.30 -17.29
CA VAL A 50 9.80 1.63 -18.33
C VAL A 50 10.40 1.43 -19.72
N TRP A 51 11.63 1.91 -19.95
CA TRP A 51 12.37 1.65 -21.17
C TRP A 51 12.63 0.16 -21.40
N ALA A 52 12.97 -0.58 -20.33
CA ALA A 52 13.19 -2.01 -20.42
C ALA A 52 11.93 -2.76 -20.87
N ARG A 53 10.77 -2.45 -20.28
CA ARG A 53 9.48 -3.04 -20.65
C ARG A 53 8.98 -2.63 -22.05
N ALA A 54 9.43 -1.49 -22.56
CA ALA A 54 9.19 -1.07 -23.93
C ALA A 54 10.05 -1.83 -24.97
N GLY A 55 10.91 -2.75 -24.52
CA GLY A 55 11.82 -3.52 -25.39
C GLY A 55 13.12 -2.79 -25.74
N GLU A 56 13.37 -1.62 -25.15
CA GLU A 56 14.57 -0.84 -25.39
C GLU A 56 15.62 -1.06 -24.28
N GLY A 57 16.07 -2.31 -24.13
CA GLY A 57 17.03 -2.72 -23.10
C GLY A 57 18.33 -1.92 -23.12
N ASP A 58 18.88 -1.64 -24.30
CA ASP A 58 20.12 -0.86 -24.44
C ASP A 58 19.98 0.59 -23.93
N ARG A 59 18.82 1.22 -24.15
CA ARG A 59 18.55 2.57 -23.62
C ARG A 59 18.37 2.54 -22.11
N ALA A 60 17.72 1.51 -21.58
CA ALA A 60 17.58 1.33 -20.13
C ALA A 60 18.94 1.15 -19.44
N VAL A 61 19.85 0.37 -20.04
CA VAL A 61 21.23 0.19 -19.57
C VAL A 61 22.00 1.51 -19.61
N ALA A 62 21.95 2.23 -20.74
CA ALA A 62 22.61 3.52 -20.88
C ALA A 62 22.11 4.55 -19.86
N LEU A 63 20.81 4.53 -19.55
CA LEU A 63 20.21 5.38 -18.53
C LEU A 63 20.71 5.02 -17.13
N ALA A 64 20.76 3.73 -16.79
CA ALA A 64 21.28 3.25 -15.52
C ALA A 64 22.76 3.62 -15.31
N GLU A 65 23.58 3.60 -16.38
CA GLU A 65 24.99 4.00 -16.33
C GLU A 65 25.21 5.52 -16.24
N ARG A 66 24.25 6.33 -16.67
CA ARG A 66 24.30 7.80 -16.59
C ARG A 66 24.01 8.34 -15.19
N ILE A 67 23.38 7.54 -14.33
CA ILE A 67 23.07 7.93 -12.95
C ILE A 67 24.40 8.25 -12.25
N ARG A 68 24.51 9.46 -11.71
CA ARG A 68 25.79 9.95 -11.16
C ARG A 68 26.03 9.55 -9.72
N TYR A 69 24.98 9.37 -8.93
CA TYR A 69 25.11 9.05 -7.52
C TYR A 69 25.17 7.53 -7.28
N PRO A 70 26.28 7.00 -6.71
CA PRO A 70 26.46 5.55 -6.54
C PRO A 70 25.40 4.86 -5.67
N HIS A 71 24.78 5.57 -4.72
CA HIS A 71 23.72 5.01 -3.88
C HIS A 71 22.43 4.68 -4.65
N ASN A 72 22.24 5.24 -5.86
CA ASN A 72 21.09 4.95 -6.72
C ASN A 72 21.36 3.79 -7.70
N TRP A 73 22.62 3.32 -7.81
CA TRP A 73 22.98 2.26 -8.75
C TRP A 73 22.38 0.92 -8.39
N GLY A 74 22.41 0.54 -7.10
CA GLY A 74 21.78 -0.70 -6.63
C GLY A 74 20.30 -0.76 -7.02
N TRP A 75 19.58 0.35 -6.84
CA TRP A 75 18.17 0.49 -7.24
C TRP A 75 17.97 0.42 -8.75
N ALA A 76 18.74 1.19 -9.53
CA ALA A 76 18.61 1.21 -10.98
C ALA A 76 18.83 -0.18 -11.60
N TRP A 77 19.90 -0.86 -11.18
CA TRP A 77 20.22 -2.20 -11.68
C TRP A 77 19.23 -3.27 -11.18
N ALA A 78 18.74 -3.19 -9.95
CA ALA A 78 17.74 -4.12 -9.44
C ALA A 78 16.38 -3.95 -10.14
N LEU A 79 15.94 -2.72 -10.39
CA LEU A 79 14.71 -2.44 -11.14
C LEU A 79 14.81 -2.86 -12.61
N LEU A 80 15.98 -2.66 -13.23
CA LEU A 80 16.26 -3.17 -14.57
C LEU A 80 16.20 -4.69 -14.60
N ALA A 81 16.88 -5.36 -13.65
CA ALA A 81 16.88 -6.81 -13.53
C ALA A 81 15.45 -7.36 -13.37
N LYS A 82 14.62 -6.71 -12.55
CA LYS A 82 13.20 -7.06 -12.37
C LYS A 82 12.40 -6.90 -13.65
N ALA A 83 12.52 -5.76 -14.33
CA ALA A 83 11.84 -5.55 -15.60
C ALA A 83 12.25 -6.59 -16.66
N MET A 84 13.53 -6.94 -16.74
CA MET A 84 14.01 -7.99 -17.66
C MET A 84 13.49 -9.38 -17.29
N ALA A 85 13.40 -9.70 -15.99
CA ALA A 85 12.80 -10.95 -15.52
C ALA A 85 11.30 -11.01 -15.91
N ASP A 86 10.55 -9.93 -15.69
CA ASP A 86 9.13 -9.81 -16.07
C ASP A 86 8.94 -9.99 -17.59
N CYS A 87 9.88 -9.52 -18.40
CA CYS A 87 9.88 -9.67 -19.87
C CYS A 87 10.44 -11.02 -20.38
N GLY A 88 10.86 -11.93 -19.49
CA GLY A 88 11.38 -13.26 -19.85
C GLY A 88 12.89 -13.30 -20.20
N GLY A 89 13.62 -12.20 -20.05
CA GLY A 89 15.06 -12.10 -20.28
C GLY A 89 15.90 -12.67 -19.13
N ILE A 90 15.83 -13.98 -18.90
CA ILE A 90 16.42 -14.65 -17.72
C ILE A 90 17.93 -14.36 -17.55
N ALA A 91 18.71 -14.49 -18.64
CA ALA A 91 20.17 -14.31 -18.57
C ALA A 91 20.57 -12.87 -18.25
N GLU A 92 19.87 -11.91 -18.85
CA GLU A 92 20.10 -10.47 -18.64
C GLU A 92 19.65 -10.05 -17.24
N ALA A 93 18.48 -10.52 -16.80
CA ALA A 93 17.98 -10.31 -15.45
C ALA A 93 19.00 -10.78 -14.39
N ARG A 94 19.55 -11.99 -14.53
CA ARG A 94 20.58 -12.51 -13.61
C ARG A 94 21.87 -11.68 -13.63
N ARG A 95 22.32 -11.25 -14.82
CA ARG A 95 23.51 -10.40 -14.96
C ARG A 95 23.32 -9.04 -14.28
N PHE A 96 22.18 -8.39 -14.50
CA PHE A 96 21.86 -7.11 -13.88
C PHE A 96 21.63 -7.24 -12.37
N ALA A 97 21.03 -8.33 -11.91
CA ALA A 97 20.89 -8.62 -10.48
C ALA A 97 22.24 -8.81 -9.79
N ALA A 98 23.19 -9.51 -10.41
CA ALA A 98 24.55 -9.64 -9.88
C ALA A 98 25.26 -8.27 -9.80
N ARG A 99 25.13 -7.44 -10.85
CA ARG A 99 25.67 -6.07 -10.84
C ARG A 99 25.04 -5.22 -9.74
N ALA A 100 23.72 -5.31 -9.56
CA ALA A 100 23.00 -4.62 -8.50
C ALA A 100 23.54 -5.04 -7.12
N ASP A 101 23.69 -6.34 -6.84
CA ASP A 101 24.22 -6.80 -5.54
C ASP A 101 25.64 -6.27 -5.27
N ASP A 102 26.50 -6.26 -6.29
CA ASP A 102 27.86 -5.72 -6.18
C ASP A 102 27.87 -4.23 -5.84
N GLU A 103 27.06 -3.41 -6.52
CA GLU A 103 27.00 -1.97 -6.23
C GLU A 103 26.37 -1.69 -4.86
N ALA A 104 25.37 -2.49 -4.52
CA ALA A 104 24.66 -2.42 -3.26
C ALA A 104 25.64 -2.77 -2.09
N ARG A 105 26.55 -3.74 -2.26
CA ARG A 105 27.63 -4.04 -1.31
C ARG A 105 28.66 -2.92 -1.18
N ARG A 106 28.97 -2.21 -2.26
CA ARG A 106 29.94 -1.09 -2.26
C ARG A 106 29.41 0.17 -1.60
N CYS A 107 28.10 0.40 -1.72
CA CYS A 107 27.42 1.56 -1.15
C CYS A 107 26.53 1.14 0.02
N ALA A 108 27.13 0.82 1.16
CA ALA A 108 26.40 0.51 2.39
C ALA A 108 25.69 1.77 2.92
N VAL A 109 24.48 2.02 2.40
CA VAL A 109 23.60 3.14 2.78
C VAL A 109 22.24 2.57 3.22
N ASP A 110 21.49 3.37 3.96
CA ASP A 110 20.08 3.11 4.26
C ASP A 110 19.27 2.95 2.95
N GLY A 111 18.39 1.94 2.87
CA GLY A 111 17.66 1.58 1.63
C GLY A 111 18.15 0.33 0.88
N MET A 112 19.21 -0.31 1.42
CA MET A 112 19.84 -1.52 0.87
C MET A 112 18.96 -2.78 1.00
N GLU A 113 18.13 -2.85 2.04
CA GLU A 113 17.27 -4.00 2.33
C GLU A 113 16.18 -4.14 1.27
N GLU A 114 15.63 -3.02 0.79
CA GLU A 114 14.69 -3.00 -0.33
C GLU A 114 15.32 -3.47 -1.64
N VAL A 115 16.58 -3.10 -1.91
CA VAL A 115 17.33 -3.59 -3.08
C VAL A 115 17.50 -5.11 -2.97
N LEU A 116 17.91 -5.63 -1.81
CA LEU A 116 18.04 -7.07 -1.60
C LEU A 116 16.69 -7.80 -1.77
N GLY A 117 15.59 -7.24 -1.27
CA GLY A 117 14.24 -7.78 -1.48
C GLY A 117 13.87 -7.88 -2.97
N LEU A 118 14.18 -6.85 -3.77
CA LEU A 118 14.01 -6.89 -5.23
C LEU A 118 14.89 -7.96 -5.88
N LEU A 119 16.11 -8.18 -5.39
CA LEU A 119 17.01 -9.21 -5.92
C LEU A 119 16.54 -10.62 -5.57
N VAL A 120 15.92 -10.84 -4.40
CA VAL A 120 15.24 -12.09 -4.07
C VAL A 120 14.13 -12.37 -5.09
N ASP A 121 13.30 -11.36 -5.39
CA ASP A 121 12.24 -11.51 -6.40
C ASP A 121 12.79 -11.93 -7.77
N VAL A 122 13.87 -11.28 -8.22
CA VAL A 122 14.52 -11.60 -9.50
C VAL A 122 15.12 -13.00 -9.49
N ALA A 123 15.83 -13.37 -8.43
CA ALA A 123 16.44 -14.70 -8.31
C ALA A 123 15.38 -15.80 -8.44
N VAL A 124 14.24 -15.66 -7.76
CA VAL A 124 13.16 -16.66 -7.88
C VAL A 124 12.45 -16.59 -9.24
N ALA A 125 12.17 -15.40 -9.79
CA ALA A 125 11.56 -15.26 -11.12
C ALA A 125 12.44 -15.89 -12.21
N THR A 126 13.74 -15.91 -12.01
CA THR A 126 14.71 -16.56 -12.90
C THR A 126 14.99 -18.02 -12.55
N GLY A 127 14.38 -18.58 -11.49
CA GLY A 127 14.57 -19.98 -11.04
C GLY A 127 15.89 -20.26 -10.31
N ASP A 128 16.58 -19.24 -9.82
CA ASP A 128 17.80 -19.36 -9.01
C ASP A 128 17.46 -19.37 -7.51
N HIS A 129 16.98 -20.53 -7.04
CA HIS A 129 16.49 -20.70 -5.67
C HIS A 129 17.61 -20.59 -4.62
N ASP A 130 18.82 -21.05 -4.93
CA ASP A 130 19.97 -20.94 -4.02
C ASP A 130 20.36 -19.49 -3.79
N ARG A 131 20.41 -18.68 -4.87
CA ARG A 131 20.70 -17.25 -4.77
C ARG A 131 19.60 -16.49 -4.04
N ALA A 132 18.34 -16.88 -4.25
CA ALA A 132 17.22 -16.31 -3.51
C ALA A 132 17.34 -16.55 -2.00
N ALA A 133 17.71 -17.78 -1.59
CA ALA A 133 17.91 -18.12 -0.18
C ALA A 133 19.07 -17.33 0.45
N GLU A 134 20.21 -17.21 -0.23
CA GLU A 134 21.37 -16.43 0.25
C GLU A 134 21.01 -14.94 0.43
N LEU A 135 20.32 -14.35 -0.55
CA LEU A 135 19.88 -12.96 -0.47
C LEU A 135 18.87 -12.75 0.68
N ALA A 136 18.00 -13.73 0.89
CA ALA A 136 17.01 -13.70 1.95
C ALA A 136 17.64 -13.83 3.35
N ASP A 137 18.66 -14.68 3.52
CA ASP A 137 19.44 -14.77 4.77
C ASP A 137 20.13 -13.43 5.09
N ARG A 138 20.62 -12.72 4.07
CA ARG A 138 21.21 -11.39 4.25
C ARG A 138 20.18 -10.33 4.65
N VAL A 139 18.98 -10.36 4.08
CA VAL A 139 17.87 -9.47 4.50
C VAL A 139 17.56 -9.72 5.98
N GLU A 140 17.51 -11.00 6.39
CA GLU A 140 17.28 -11.37 7.80
C GLU A 140 18.42 -10.91 8.72
N GLU A 141 19.68 -11.08 8.31
CA GLU A 141 20.84 -10.60 9.09
C GLU A 141 20.83 -9.08 9.27
N MET A 142 20.48 -8.33 8.22
CA MET A 142 20.35 -6.87 8.30
C MET A 142 19.23 -6.46 9.25
N ALA A 143 18.06 -7.12 9.16
CA ALA A 143 16.95 -6.89 10.08
C ALA A 143 17.34 -7.21 11.54
N ARG A 144 18.12 -8.27 11.79
CA ARG A 144 18.60 -8.65 13.13
C ARG A 144 19.66 -7.68 13.69
N SER A 145 20.48 -7.08 12.84
CA SER A 145 21.64 -6.26 13.25
C SER A 145 21.33 -4.77 13.45
N ARG A 146 20.28 -4.23 12.81
CA ARG A 146 19.88 -2.82 12.97
C ARG A 146 18.91 -2.64 14.14
N ASN A 147 19.27 -1.72 15.04
CA ASN A 147 18.51 -1.40 16.25
C ASN A 147 17.04 -1.05 15.92
N PRO A 148 16.02 -1.67 16.56
CA PRO A 148 14.60 -1.40 16.34
C PRO A 148 14.12 0.00 16.78
N THR A 149 15.02 0.95 17.01
CA THR A 149 14.73 2.37 17.26
C THR A 149 14.80 3.23 16.00
N GLY A 150 15.30 2.69 14.89
CA GLY A 150 15.29 3.36 13.59
C GLY A 150 13.93 3.24 12.91
N TRP A 151 13.48 4.31 12.26
CA TRP A 151 12.19 4.47 11.56
C TRP A 151 11.96 3.52 10.36
N PHE A 152 12.71 2.42 10.26
CA PHE A 152 12.66 1.50 9.14
C PHE A 152 11.41 0.61 9.21
N LYS A 153 10.76 0.44 8.07
CA LYS A 153 9.56 -0.39 7.92
C LYS A 153 10.02 -1.81 7.54
N PRO A 154 9.51 -2.88 8.18
CA PRO A 154 9.90 -4.29 7.98
C PRO A 154 9.54 -4.90 6.61
N ARG A 155 9.30 -4.05 5.61
CA ARG A 155 8.73 -4.45 4.33
C ARG A 155 9.59 -5.46 3.56
N PRO A 156 10.92 -5.34 3.48
CA PRO A 156 11.72 -6.29 2.71
C PRO A 156 11.68 -7.70 3.30
N LEU A 157 11.88 -7.84 4.61
CA LEU A 157 11.82 -9.14 5.29
C LEU A 157 10.40 -9.72 5.24
N ALA A 158 9.37 -8.90 5.45
CA ALA A 158 7.99 -9.37 5.38
C ALA A 158 7.61 -9.92 4.00
N VAL A 159 8.05 -9.26 2.92
CA VAL A 159 7.83 -9.72 1.54
C VAL A 159 8.55 -11.06 1.28
N VAL A 160 9.78 -11.21 1.77
CA VAL A 160 10.54 -12.46 1.69
C VAL A 160 9.80 -13.59 2.42
N LEU A 161 9.37 -13.34 3.66
CA LEU A 161 8.66 -14.34 4.47
C LEU A 161 7.29 -14.71 3.89
N ALA A 162 6.52 -13.74 3.38
CA ALA A 162 5.25 -13.99 2.71
C ALA A 162 5.44 -14.80 1.41
N ARG A 163 6.57 -14.63 0.74
CA ARG A 163 6.93 -15.42 -0.44
C ARG A 163 7.29 -16.86 -0.07
N GLU A 164 8.11 -17.06 0.96
CA GLU A 164 8.46 -18.40 1.45
C GLU A 164 7.23 -19.14 1.95
N ALA A 165 6.34 -18.44 2.68
CA ALA A 165 5.05 -18.95 3.11
C ALA A 165 4.17 -19.42 1.94
N ARG A 166 4.13 -18.67 0.82
CA ARG A 166 3.42 -19.07 -0.41
C ARG A 166 3.99 -20.35 -1.05
N GLN A 167 5.23 -20.72 -0.74
CA GLN A 167 5.84 -21.99 -1.16
C GLN A 167 5.68 -23.09 -0.09
N GLY A 168 4.97 -22.80 1.00
CA GLY A 168 4.82 -23.69 2.15
C GLY A 168 6.05 -23.76 3.07
N ASP A 169 7.07 -22.92 2.85
CA ASP A 169 8.22 -22.83 3.75
C ASP A 169 7.98 -21.78 4.84
N PHE A 170 7.69 -22.27 6.04
CA PHE A 170 7.52 -21.44 7.23
C PHE A 170 8.72 -21.48 8.17
N ARG A 171 9.83 -22.13 7.80
CA ARG A 171 10.97 -22.38 8.71
C ARG A 171 11.58 -21.09 9.23
N ARG A 172 11.83 -20.12 8.34
CA ARG A 172 12.39 -18.82 8.72
C ARG A 172 11.40 -18.04 9.58
N LEU A 173 10.14 -17.97 9.17
CA LEU A 173 9.08 -17.30 9.94
C LEU A 173 8.97 -17.90 11.35
N ASP A 174 8.93 -19.23 11.47
CA ASP A 174 8.85 -19.93 12.75
C ASP A 174 10.10 -19.72 13.62
N ALA A 175 11.28 -19.60 13.02
CA ALA A 175 12.50 -19.30 13.74
C ALA A 175 12.49 -17.87 14.30
N LEU A 176 12.00 -16.90 13.52
CA LEU A 176 11.92 -15.49 13.91
C LEU A 176 10.82 -15.18 14.91
N LEU A 177 9.71 -15.94 14.89
CA LEU A 177 8.64 -15.84 15.87
C LEU A 177 8.99 -16.51 17.21
N ARG A 178 10.05 -17.35 17.26
CA ARG A 178 10.48 -17.96 18.52
C ARG A 178 11.31 -16.98 19.35
N PRO A 179 11.10 -16.93 20.68
CA PRO A 179 11.98 -16.17 21.55
C PRO A 179 13.41 -16.69 21.46
N PRO A 180 14.42 -15.81 21.48
CA PRO A 180 15.81 -16.23 21.36
C PRO A 180 16.17 -17.20 22.50
N PRO A 181 16.92 -18.29 22.22
CA PRO A 181 17.33 -19.25 23.23
C PRO A 181 18.26 -18.56 24.24
N GLY A 182 17.69 -18.15 25.38
CA GLY A 182 18.37 -17.35 26.41
C GLY A 182 17.41 -16.58 27.32
N SER A 183 16.16 -16.33 26.89
CA SER A 183 15.13 -15.73 27.73
C SER A 183 14.32 -16.76 28.55
N ALA A 184 14.85 -17.98 28.70
CA ALA A 184 14.31 -18.96 29.63
C ALA A 184 14.53 -18.44 31.05
N VAL A 185 13.57 -17.68 31.58
CA VAL A 185 13.36 -17.56 33.01
C VAL A 185 13.21 -19.00 33.50
N GLY A 186 14.25 -19.49 34.18
CA GLY A 186 14.30 -20.83 34.69
C GLY A 186 13.05 -21.12 35.50
N ALA A 187 12.41 -22.25 35.20
CA ALA A 187 11.45 -22.88 36.09
C ALA A 187 12.16 -23.17 37.43
N GLY A 188 12.03 -22.25 38.39
CA GLY A 188 12.70 -22.32 39.69
C GLY A 188 12.89 -20.92 40.28
N GLY A 189 12.02 -20.56 41.21
CA GLY A 189 11.84 -19.20 41.71
C GLY A 189 13.09 -18.48 42.22
N ARG A 190 13.12 -17.18 41.94
CA ARG A 190 13.41 -16.10 42.89
C ARG A 190 13.14 -14.76 42.20
N ARG A 191 12.12 -14.02 42.69
CA ARG A 191 12.05 -12.57 42.50
C ARG A 191 13.19 -11.96 43.32
N CYS A 192 14.22 -11.45 42.66
CA CYS A 192 15.10 -10.45 43.25
C CYS A 192 14.41 -9.08 43.05
N GLY A 193 14.22 -8.20 44.02
CA GLY A 193 14.36 -8.28 45.46
C GLY A 193 13.64 -7.03 46.00
N TRP A 194 12.58 -7.22 46.77
CA TRP A 194 11.99 -6.15 47.57
C TRP A 194 12.13 -6.57 49.02
N ALA A 195 13.17 -6.05 49.68
CA ALA A 195 13.24 -6.07 51.12
C ALA A 195 12.59 -4.77 51.61
N LEU A 196 11.50 -4.91 52.37
CA LEU A 196 10.91 -3.84 53.17
C LEU A 196 11.91 -3.39 54.24
N GLY A 197 12.11 -2.08 54.34
CA GLY A 197 12.73 -1.41 55.48
C GLY A 197 12.26 0.05 55.50
N GLU A 198 11.38 0.38 56.45
CA GLU A 198 10.88 1.75 56.70
C GLU A 198 11.90 2.61 57.51
N PRO A 199 11.54 3.78 58.09
CA PRO A 199 11.89 5.11 57.60
C PRO A 199 12.88 5.85 58.53
N GLY A 200 13.66 6.80 58.02
CA GLY A 200 14.63 7.53 58.85
C GLY A 200 15.20 8.81 58.23
N ASP A 201 14.54 9.92 58.55
CA ASP A 201 15.02 11.28 58.84
C ASP A 201 16.13 11.99 58.00
N ARG A 202 15.72 13.16 57.49
CA ARG A 202 16.42 14.47 57.31
C ARG A 202 17.72 14.58 56.49
N GLY A 203 17.61 15.38 55.42
CA GLY A 203 18.74 16.12 54.83
C GLY A 203 18.31 16.95 53.62
N MET A 204 18.18 18.27 53.80
CA MET A 204 17.91 19.28 52.77
C MET A 204 19.14 19.45 51.84
N VAL A 205 18.89 19.92 50.61
CA VAL A 205 19.72 20.80 49.72
C VAL A 205 20.00 20.26 48.30
N LEU A 206 19.30 20.91 47.35
CA LEU A 206 19.65 21.43 46.01
C LEU A 206 20.66 20.69 45.10
N GLY A 207 20.26 20.53 43.84
CA GLY A 207 21.17 20.38 42.70
C GLY A 207 20.56 19.51 41.61
N GLY A 208 20.42 20.03 40.40
CA GLY A 208 19.74 19.36 39.30
C GLY A 208 20.53 18.19 38.71
N ASP A 209 19.79 17.29 38.09
CA ASP A 209 20.02 16.79 36.73
C ASP A 209 18.87 15.82 36.43
N LEU A 210 17.93 16.26 35.59
CA LEU A 210 16.92 15.38 35.01
C LEU A 210 17.56 14.60 33.86
N ASP A 211 18.45 13.66 34.18
CA ASP A 211 18.84 12.61 33.26
C ASP A 211 17.93 11.39 33.49
N GLY A 212 16.68 11.56 33.07
CA GLY A 212 15.61 10.57 33.18
C GLY A 212 15.69 9.49 32.10
N SER A 213 16.86 8.90 31.87
CA SER A 213 16.97 7.62 31.16
C SER A 213 16.59 6.50 32.12
N ALA A 214 15.28 6.39 32.41
CA ALA A 214 14.73 5.18 32.99
C ALA A 214 14.95 4.04 31.98
N ALA A 215 16.01 3.27 32.21
CA ALA A 215 16.26 2.01 31.55
C ALA A 215 15.11 1.06 31.91
N TYR A 216 14.06 1.08 31.09
CA TYR A 216 13.04 0.04 31.12
C TYR A 216 13.71 -1.30 30.87
N PRO A 217 13.32 -2.37 31.58
CA PRO A 217 13.82 -3.70 31.28
C PRO A 217 13.44 -4.02 29.84
N VAL A 218 14.46 -4.21 28.99
CA VAL A 218 14.29 -4.69 27.62
C VAL A 218 13.81 -6.13 27.74
N SER A 219 12.48 -6.30 27.82
CA SER A 219 11.85 -7.57 27.49
C SER A 219 12.46 -8.00 26.15
N ALA A 220 13.03 -9.21 26.11
CA ALA A 220 13.66 -9.74 24.92
C ALA A 220 12.65 -9.66 23.76
N ARG A 221 12.76 -8.61 22.94
CA ARG A 221 11.89 -8.41 21.79
C ARG A 221 12.10 -9.60 20.89
N LEU A 222 11.01 -10.18 20.40
CA LEU A 222 11.10 -11.15 19.32
C LEU A 222 11.87 -10.50 18.16
N PRO A 223 12.69 -11.26 17.44
CA PRO A 223 13.33 -10.78 16.21
C PRO A 223 12.33 -10.25 15.17
N LEU A 224 11.08 -10.74 15.22
CA LEU A 224 9.96 -10.31 14.41
C LEU A 224 8.77 -9.96 15.31
N ASP A 225 8.26 -8.74 15.20
CA ASP A 225 7.17 -8.24 16.04
C ASP A 225 5.78 -8.29 15.37
N ALA A 226 4.75 -7.82 16.08
CA ALA A 226 3.38 -7.78 15.59
C ALA A 226 3.27 -6.98 14.27
N ARG A 227 3.95 -5.85 14.13
CA ARG A 227 3.88 -5.03 12.93
C ARG A 227 4.51 -5.73 11.73
N ASP A 228 5.59 -6.45 11.96
CA ASP A 228 6.24 -7.26 10.93
C ASP A 228 5.31 -8.39 10.47
N MET A 229 4.65 -9.08 11.41
CA MET A 229 3.68 -10.14 11.09
C MET A 229 2.51 -9.59 10.28
N ALA A 230 1.98 -8.42 10.63
CA ALA A 230 0.94 -7.76 9.84
C ALA A 230 1.40 -7.50 8.39
N CYS A 231 2.65 -7.07 8.20
CA CYS A 231 3.21 -6.90 6.86
C CYS A 231 3.35 -8.23 6.10
N VAL A 232 3.64 -9.34 6.79
CA VAL A 232 3.68 -10.68 6.18
C VAL A 232 2.29 -11.09 5.70
N LEU A 233 1.26 -10.90 6.54
CA LEU A 233 -0.12 -11.20 6.19
C LEU A 233 -0.61 -10.36 5.00
N ASP A 234 -0.31 -9.05 4.99
CA ASP A 234 -0.70 -8.13 3.93
C ASP A 234 0.01 -8.43 2.59
N ALA A 235 1.22 -9.02 2.64
CA ALA A 235 2.02 -9.33 1.46
C ALA A 235 1.61 -10.64 0.78
N VAL A 236 0.83 -11.49 1.44
CA VAL A 236 0.22 -12.65 0.80
C VAL A 236 -0.92 -12.18 -0.09
N ASP A 237 -0.94 -12.63 -1.33
CA ASP A 237 -1.96 -12.25 -2.31
C ASP A 237 -3.27 -13.02 -2.11
N GLU A 238 -4.34 -12.54 -2.75
CA GLU A 238 -5.68 -13.13 -2.68
C GLU A 238 -5.79 -14.54 -3.28
N ASN A 239 -4.81 -14.98 -4.06
CA ASN A 239 -4.79 -16.30 -4.70
C ASN A 239 -3.99 -17.34 -3.91
N ALA A 240 -3.47 -17.00 -2.73
CA ALA A 240 -2.77 -17.96 -1.90
C ALA A 240 -3.69 -19.14 -1.53
N ASP A 241 -3.11 -20.33 -1.45
CA ASP A 241 -3.85 -21.53 -1.03
C ASP A 241 -4.45 -21.32 0.38
N LEU A 242 -5.69 -21.78 0.57
CA LEU A 242 -6.38 -21.65 1.86
C LEU A 242 -5.55 -22.22 3.02
N ASP A 243 -4.85 -23.34 2.80
CA ASP A 243 -3.99 -23.96 3.81
C ASP A 243 -2.82 -23.05 4.24
N ILE A 244 -2.26 -22.27 3.30
CA ILE A 244 -1.18 -21.31 3.57
C ILE A 244 -1.72 -20.13 4.38
N ALA A 245 -2.90 -19.61 4.00
CA ALA A 245 -3.55 -18.54 4.73
C ALA A 245 -3.91 -18.95 6.16
N LEU A 246 -4.45 -20.15 6.36
CA LEU A 246 -4.75 -20.70 7.68
C LEU A 246 -3.47 -20.92 8.51
N ALA A 247 -2.40 -21.43 7.89
CA ALA A 247 -1.12 -21.62 8.57
C ALA A 247 -0.50 -20.29 9.05
N LEU A 248 -0.67 -19.20 8.28
CA LEU A 248 -0.24 -17.86 8.70
C LEU A 248 -1.17 -17.27 9.76
N ALA A 249 -2.48 -17.51 9.65
CA ALA A 249 -3.46 -17.10 10.64
C ALA A 249 -3.15 -17.70 12.02
N ASP A 250 -2.90 -19.01 12.08
CA ASP A 250 -2.56 -19.71 13.33
C ASP A 250 -1.30 -19.14 13.99
N ARG A 251 -0.31 -18.74 13.18
CA ARG A 251 0.92 -18.09 13.68
C ARG A 251 0.66 -16.69 14.20
N ALA A 252 -0.17 -15.92 13.51
CA ALA A 252 -0.55 -14.58 13.93
C ALA A 252 -1.37 -14.63 15.24
N GLU A 253 -2.31 -15.57 15.38
CA GLU A 253 -3.06 -15.78 16.62
C GLU A 253 -2.15 -16.17 17.77
N LYS A 254 -1.23 -17.10 17.56
CA LYS A 254 -0.24 -17.47 18.59
C LYS A 254 0.66 -16.30 18.99
N LEU A 255 1.01 -15.43 18.04
CA LEU A 255 1.75 -14.20 18.33
C LEU A 255 0.89 -13.24 19.16
N LEU A 256 -0.40 -13.11 18.87
CA LEU A 256 -1.35 -12.30 19.63
C LEU A 256 -1.57 -12.81 21.06
N GLU A 257 -1.50 -14.12 21.29
CA GLU A 257 -1.58 -14.73 22.63
C GLU A 257 -0.33 -14.47 23.48
N THR A 258 0.84 -14.39 22.85
CA THR A 258 2.14 -14.33 23.53
C THR A 258 2.74 -12.92 23.58
N GLY A 259 2.24 -12.00 22.75
CA GLY A 259 2.75 -10.64 22.61
C GLY A 259 2.45 -9.69 23.77
N ASP A 260 3.18 -8.58 23.83
CA ASP A 260 3.05 -7.54 24.86
C ASP A 260 1.85 -6.59 24.67
N GLY A 261 0.99 -6.89 23.69
CA GLY A 261 -0.19 -6.10 23.32
C GLY A 261 0.09 -4.88 22.44
N ARG A 262 1.35 -4.50 22.18
CA ARG A 262 1.66 -3.44 21.21
C ARG A 262 1.34 -3.91 19.80
N ASP A 263 0.79 -3.00 19.00
CA ASP A 263 0.38 -3.25 17.61
C ASP A 263 -0.59 -4.44 17.42
N ARG A 264 -1.23 -4.92 18.50
CA ARG A 264 -2.25 -5.99 18.49
C ARG A 264 -3.34 -5.70 17.45
N ASN A 265 -3.82 -4.46 17.42
CA ASN A 265 -4.86 -4.01 16.50
C ASN A 265 -4.40 -4.03 15.03
N VAL A 266 -3.10 -3.85 14.76
CA VAL A 266 -2.53 -3.88 13.42
C VAL A 266 -2.53 -5.32 12.90
N VAL A 267 -2.04 -6.27 13.69
CA VAL A 267 -2.09 -7.70 13.35
C VAL A 267 -3.52 -8.20 13.22
N LEU A 268 -4.38 -7.85 14.19
CA LEU A 268 -5.80 -8.27 14.15
C LEU A 268 -6.48 -7.80 12.88
N ARG A 269 -6.24 -6.55 12.44
CA ARG A 269 -6.77 -6.06 11.17
C ARG A 269 -6.25 -6.87 9.99
N SER A 270 -4.94 -7.07 9.86
CA SER A 270 -4.39 -7.85 8.73
C SER A 270 -4.84 -9.31 8.75
N LEU A 271 -4.99 -9.91 9.94
CA LEU A 271 -5.48 -11.27 10.14
C LEU A 271 -6.94 -11.42 9.74
N THR A 272 -7.83 -10.53 10.18
CA THR A 272 -9.25 -10.60 9.84
C THR A 272 -9.46 -10.39 8.34
N LEU A 273 -8.69 -9.51 7.70
CA LEU A 273 -8.73 -9.32 6.25
C LEU A 273 -8.21 -10.55 5.48
N LEU A 274 -7.11 -11.17 5.93
CA LEU A 274 -6.63 -12.42 5.35
C LEU A 274 -7.68 -13.52 5.43
N LEU A 275 -8.28 -13.72 6.62
CA LEU A 275 -9.33 -14.72 6.83
C LEU A 275 -10.56 -14.43 5.97
N ALA A 276 -11.04 -13.19 5.92
CA ALA A 276 -12.18 -12.78 5.12
C ALA A 276 -11.95 -13.06 3.63
N ARG A 277 -10.78 -12.72 3.09
CA ARG A 277 -10.47 -12.96 1.66
C ARG A 277 -10.55 -14.44 1.28
N HIS A 278 -10.25 -15.34 2.22
CA HIS A 278 -10.25 -16.79 2.03
C HIS A 278 -11.55 -17.45 2.57
N GLY A 279 -12.62 -16.67 2.76
CA GLY A 279 -13.96 -17.15 3.12
C GLY A 279 -14.13 -17.57 4.58
N GLN A 280 -13.16 -17.29 5.45
CA GLN A 280 -13.21 -17.64 6.87
C GLN A 280 -13.90 -16.55 7.70
N VAL A 281 -15.11 -16.16 7.30
CA VAL A 281 -15.85 -15.01 7.87
C VAL A 281 -16.16 -15.21 9.35
N GLU A 282 -16.62 -16.39 9.74
CA GLU A 282 -16.95 -16.70 11.14
C GLU A 282 -15.73 -16.57 12.06
N ARG A 283 -14.58 -17.11 11.61
CA ARG A 283 -13.31 -17.00 12.35
C ARG A 283 -12.83 -15.55 12.41
N ALA A 284 -12.96 -14.80 11.31
CA ALA A 284 -12.61 -13.39 11.27
C ALA A 284 -13.51 -12.55 12.21
N MET A 285 -14.81 -12.82 12.24
CA MET A 285 -15.79 -12.15 13.11
C MET A 285 -15.51 -12.41 14.59
N ALA A 286 -15.19 -13.65 14.97
CA ALA A 286 -14.84 -13.98 16.35
C ALA A 286 -13.64 -13.15 16.87
N LEU A 287 -12.68 -12.83 16.00
CA LEU A 287 -11.53 -11.98 16.35
C LEU A 287 -11.91 -10.51 16.58
N THR A 288 -13.07 -10.06 16.07
CA THR A 288 -13.58 -8.70 16.26
C THR A 288 -14.40 -8.52 17.53
N GLU A 289 -14.89 -9.60 18.15
CA GLU A 289 -15.74 -9.54 19.35
C GLU A 289 -15.02 -8.99 20.58
N GLY A 290 -13.70 -9.16 20.65
CA GLY A 290 -12.86 -8.67 21.75
C GLY A 290 -12.36 -7.23 21.59
N LEU A 291 -12.78 -6.51 20.54
CA LEU A 291 -12.34 -5.16 20.23
C LEU A 291 -13.27 -4.10 20.82
N ASP A 292 -12.75 -2.88 20.96
CA ASP A 292 -13.59 -1.72 21.18
C ASP A 292 -14.59 -1.56 20.02
N LEU A 293 -15.80 -1.11 20.33
CA LEU A 293 -16.94 -1.13 19.41
C LEU A 293 -16.62 -0.38 18.10
N ASP A 294 -16.00 0.79 18.20
CA ASP A 294 -15.63 1.64 17.06
C ASP A 294 -14.62 0.95 16.12
N LEU A 295 -13.68 0.19 16.70
CA LEU A 295 -12.69 -0.55 15.92
C LEU A 295 -13.30 -1.81 15.30
N SER A 296 -14.20 -2.48 16.03
CA SER A 296 -14.93 -3.66 15.56
C SER A 296 -15.76 -3.36 14.32
N VAL A 297 -16.59 -2.31 14.35
CA VAL A 297 -17.43 -1.94 13.19
C VAL A 297 -16.60 -1.47 11.99
N ALA A 298 -15.46 -0.82 12.22
CA ALA A 298 -14.55 -0.44 11.14
C ALA A 298 -13.92 -1.67 10.48
N GLN A 299 -13.49 -2.66 11.27
CA GLN A 299 -12.94 -3.91 10.74
C GLN A 299 -13.99 -4.74 10.02
N GLN A 300 -15.23 -4.79 10.51
CA GLN A 300 -16.35 -5.43 9.81
C GLN A 300 -16.57 -4.83 8.42
N ALA A 301 -16.54 -3.49 8.30
CA ALA A 301 -16.66 -2.83 7.01
C ALA A 301 -15.49 -3.16 6.07
N ASP A 302 -14.25 -3.19 6.59
CA ASP A 302 -13.07 -3.56 5.81
C ASP A 302 -13.17 -5.03 5.33
N MET A 303 -13.67 -5.96 6.17
CA MET A 303 -13.90 -7.37 5.82
C MET A 303 -14.95 -7.54 4.71
N VAL A 304 -16.04 -6.76 4.73
CA VAL A 304 -17.03 -6.74 3.62
C VAL A 304 -16.34 -6.38 2.31
N GLY A 305 -15.49 -5.35 2.33
CA GLY A 305 -14.72 -4.94 1.17
C GLY A 305 -13.80 -6.05 0.63
N GLU A 306 -13.15 -6.81 1.52
CA GLU A 306 -12.30 -7.94 1.13
C GLU A 306 -13.10 -9.13 0.57
N LEU A 307 -14.24 -9.48 1.16
CA LEU A 307 -15.13 -10.53 0.62
C LEU A 307 -15.61 -10.19 -0.79
N ALA A 308 -16.00 -8.93 -1.01
CA ALA A 308 -16.41 -8.47 -2.32
C ALA A 308 -15.24 -8.45 -3.33
N ARG A 309 -13.99 -8.27 -2.87
CA ARG A 309 -12.78 -8.39 -3.71
C ARG A 309 -12.52 -9.84 -4.12
N SER A 310 -12.50 -10.77 -3.16
CA SER A 310 -12.27 -12.19 -3.42
C SER A 310 -13.40 -12.84 -4.21
N GLY A 311 -14.60 -12.27 -4.12
CA GLY A 311 -15.72 -12.56 -5.00
C GLY A 311 -16.91 -13.22 -4.38
N ASP A 312 -16.88 -13.40 -3.06
CA ASP A 312 -18.01 -13.80 -2.26
C ASP A 312 -18.95 -12.61 -2.04
N MET A 313 -19.71 -12.26 -3.09
CA MET A 313 -20.63 -11.12 -3.06
C MET A 313 -21.79 -11.35 -2.10
N ASP A 314 -22.24 -12.60 -1.97
CA ASP A 314 -23.37 -12.96 -1.11
C ASP A 314 -22.93 -12.94 0.37
N GLY A 315 -21.72 -13.42 0.68
CA GLY A 315 -21.11 -13.27 2.01
C GLY A 315 -20.81 -11.81 2.36
N ALA A 316 -20.32 -11.01 1.40
CA ALA A 316 -20.08 -9.58 1.61
C ALA A 316 -21.38 -8.83 1.93
N GLU A 317 -22.46 -9.12 1.21
CA GLU A 317 -23.78 -8.54 1.45
C GLU A 317 -24.34 -8.98 2.81
N ALA A 318 -24.30 -10.27 3.11
CA ALA A 318 -24.77 -10.80 4.39
C ALA A 318 -24.02 -10.16 5.57
N LEU A 319 -22.69 -10.05 5.48
CA LEU A 319 -21.87 -9.42 6.52
C LEU A 319 -22.21 -7.92 6.64
N ALA A 320 -22.39 -7.20 5.53
CA ALA A 320 -22.76 -5.78 5.57
C ALA A 320 -24.03 -5.55 6.39
N TYR A 321 -25.05 -6.40 6.22
CA TYR A 321 -26.31 -6.32 6.96
C TYR A 321 -26.21 -6.66 8.45
N THR A 322 -25.09 -7.24 8.91
CA THR A 322 -24.84 -7.43 10.36
C THR A 322 -24.25 -6.20 11.04
N ILE A 323 -23.73 -5.24 10.26
CA ILE A 323 -23.09 -4.05 10.79
C ILE A 323 -24.15 -3.11 11.36
N THR A 324 -24.10 -2.91 12.68
CA THR A 324 -25.08 -2.09 13.40
C THR A 324 -24.82 -0.59 13.28
N ASP A 325 -23.55 -0.18 13.17
CA ASP A 325 -23.21 1.22 12.95
C ASP A 325 -23.55 1.64 11.52
N ARG A 326 -24.40 2.66 11.40
CA ARG A 326 -24.93 3.13 10.13
C ARG A 326 -23.85 3.59 9.16
N ARG A 327 -22.82 4.30 9.66
CA ARG A 327 -21.75 4.83 8.79
C ARG A 327 -20.85 3.72 8.27
N ALA A 328 -20.55 2.73 9.10
CA ALA A 328 -19.80 1.55 8.70
C ALA A 328 -20.61 0.68 7.72
N HIS A 329 -21.90 0.48 7.99
CA HIS A 329 -22.83 -0.22 7.11
C HIS A 329 -22.90 0.42 5.72
N ASP A 330 -23.13 1.74 5.65
CA ASP A 330 -23.21 2.47 4.38
C ASP A 330 -21.89 2.42 3.59
N ARG A 331 -20.75 2.52 4.29
CA ARG A 331 -19.42 2.37 3.68
C ARG A 331 -19.23 0.97 3.09
N ALA A 332 -19.63 -0.06 3.82
CA ALA A 332 -19.55 -1.45 3.39
C ALA A 332 -20.41 -1.67 2.12
N LEU A 333 -21.66 -1.18 2.11
CA LEU A 333 -22.52 -1.27 0.93
C LEU A 333 -21.96 -0.54 -0.28
N ILE A 334 -21.37 0.66 -0.11
CA ILE A 334 -20.71 1.38 -1.21
C ILE A 334 -19.59 0.53 -1.83
N ASP A 335 -18.79 -0.17 -1.02
CA ASP A 335 -17.70 -1.01 -1.52
C ASP A 335 -18.22 -2.27 -2.24
N VAL A 336 -19.30 -2.89 -1.76
CA VAL A 336 -20.01 -3.97 -2.47
C VAL A 336 -20.52 -3.47 -3.82
N VAL A 337 -21.19 -2.31 -3.87
CA VAL A 337 -21.68 -1.69 -5.10
C VAL A 337 -20.56 -1.45 -6.10
N ARG A 338 -19.42 -0.89 -5.66
CA ARG A 338 -18.25 -0.67 -6.52
C ARG A 338 -17.74 -1.97 -7.13
N LYS A 339 -17.75 -3.06 -6.37
CA LYS A 339 -17.29 -4.38 -6.84
C LYS A 339 -18.26 -5.02 -7.82
N LEU A 340 -19.57 -4.91 -7.59
CA LEU A 340 -20.60 -5.34 -8.55
C LEU A 340 -20.43 -4.62 -9.90
N VAL A 341 -20.21 -3.30 -9.87
CA VAL A 341 -19.95 -2.49 -11.07
C VAL A 341 -18.72 -2.97 -11.84
N LEU A 342 -17.61 -3.28 -11.15
CA LEU A 342 -16.40 -3.78 -11.78
C LEU A 342 -16.60 -5.16 -12.43
N ARG A 343 -17.51 -5.98 -11.89
CA ARG A 343 -17.89 -7.29 -12.47
C ARG A 343 -18.93 -7.19 -13.59
N GLY A 344 -19.44 -5.99 -13.87
CA GLY A 344 -20.47 -5.76 -14.89
C GLY A 344 -21.91 -6.03 -14.44
N ASP A 345 -22.14 -6.35 -13.15
CA ASP A 345 -23.48 -6.54 -12.60
C ASP A 345 -24.10 -5.19 -12.19
N GLN A 346 -24.36 -4.36 -13.20
CA GLN A 346 -24.87 -3.00 -13.03
C GLN A 346 -26.27 -2.98 -12.41
N GLY A 347 -27.11 -3.96 -12.75
CA GLY A 347 -28.48 -4.06 -12.24
C GLY A 347 -28.52 -4.31 -10.74
N ARG A 348 -27.74 -5.28 -10.23
CA ARG A 348 -27.65 -5.52 -8.79
C ARG A 348 -26.98 -4.35 -8.08
N ALA A 349 -25.95 -3.74 -8.68
CA ALA A 349 -25.28 -2.58 -8.11
C ALA A 349 -26.22 -1.38 -7.93
N GLU A 350 -27.05 -1.07 -8.93
CA GLU A 350 -28.02 0.02 -8.86
C GLU A 350 -29.12 -0.26 -7.81
N ALA A 351 -29.65 -1.49 -7.81
CA ALA A 351 -30.67 -1.88 -6.84
C ALA A 351 -30.15 -1.71 -5.40
N MET A 352 -28.93 -2.19 -5.13
CA MET A 352 -28.27 -2.04 -3.83
C MET A 352 -28.02 -0.59 -3.47
N ALA A 353 -27.51 0.22 -4.40
CA ALA A 353 -27.27 1.64 -4.18
C ALA A 353 -28.55 2.39 -3.77
N ARG A 354 -29.70 2.05 -4.36
CA ARG A 354 -31.00 2.65 -4.05
C ARG A 354 -31.56 2.26 -2.68
N LEU A 355 -31.11 1.15 -2.10
CA LEU A 355 -31.50 0.70 -0.76
C LEU A 355 -30.74 1.40 0.37
N ILE A 356 -29.70 2.18 0.05
CA ILE A 356 -28.97 2.97 1.03
C ILE A 356 -29.84 4.16 1.47
N ASP A 357 -30.09 4.26 2.78
CA ASP A 357 -30.97 5.27 3.37
C ASP A 357 -30.31 6.67 3.42
N ASP A 358 -29.02 6.75 3.73
CA ASP A 358 -28.32 8.02 3.77
C ASP A 358 -28.13 8.60 2.36
N GLY A 359 -28.67 9.80 2.12
CA GLY A 359 -28.69 10.40 0.80
C GLY A 359 -27.30 10.78 0.25
N TRP A 360 -26.31 10.97 1.11
CA TRP A 360 -24.93 11.16 0.66
C TRP A 360 -24.31 9.83 0.25
N ALA A 361 -24.43 8.80 1.08
CA ALA A 361 -23.93 7.45 0.80
C ALA A 361 -24.58 6.81 -0.43
N GLN A 362 -25.90 6.93 -0.55
CA GLN A 362 -26.65 6.55 -1.76
C GLN A 362 -26.09 7.28 -2.99
N GLY A 363 -25.83 8.59 -2.87
CA GLY A 363 -25.21 9.37 -3.94
C GLY A 363 -23.84 8.85 -4.36
N GLU A 364 -22.97 8.47 -3.40
CA GLU A 364 -21.65 7.91 -3.68
C GLU A 364 -21.74 6.55 -4.36
N ALA A 365 -22.68 5.70 -3.94
CA ALA A 365 -22.95 4.41 -4.57
C ALA A 365 -23.46 4.59 -6.01
N LEU A 366 -24.45 5.46 -6.24
CA LEU A 366 -24.98 5.75 -7.57
C LEU A 366 -23.96 6.39 -8.50
N LEU A 367 -23.05 7.23 -7.97
CA LEU A 367 -21.91 7.76 -8.72
C LEU A 367 -21.02 6.62 -9.24
N ALA A 368 -20.73 5.62 -8.41
CA ALA A 368 -19.94 4.47 -8.81
C ALA A 368 -20.62 3.68 -9.95
N VAL A 369 -21.93 3.46 -9.84
CA VAL A 369 -22.74 2.81 -10.89
C VAL A 369 -22.73 3.62 -12.18
N ALA A 370 -22.97 4.93 -12.12
CA ALA A 370 -22.95 5.81 -13.29
C ALA A 370 -21.59 5.81 -14.01
N ARG A 371 -20.49 5.91 -13.25
CA ARG A 371 -19.13 5.82 -13.81
C ARG A 371 -18.89 4.44 -14.45
N GLY A 372 -19.41 3.39 -13.84
CA GLY A 372 -19.39 2.03 -14.37
C GLY A 372 -20.07 1.89 -15.72
N MET A 373 -21.33 2.33 -15.81
CA MET A 373 -22.11 2.32 -17.06
C MET A 373 -21.40 3.07 -18.18
N ALA A 374 -20.87 4.25 -17.88
CA ALA A 374 -20.11 5.05 -18.83
C ALA A 374 -18.86 4.33 -19.36
N ARG A 375 -18.10 3.64 -18.49
CA ARG A 375 -16.94 2.84 -18.91
C ARG A 375 -17.31 1.65 -19.79
N HIS A 376 -18.51 1.11 -19.62
CA HIS A 376 -19.05 0.03 -20.47
C HIS A 376 -19.78 0.56 -21.71
N GLY A 377 -19.76 1.87 -21.97
CA GLY A 377 -20.31 2.51 -23.16
C GLY A 377 -21.73 3.05 -23.04
N ASP A 378 -22.44 2.82 -21.93
CA ASP A 378 -23.78 3.38 -21.70
C ASP A 378 -23.70 4.78 -21.06
N LEU A 379 -23.33 5.76 -21.88
CA LEU A 379 -23.25 7.16 -21.45
C LEU A 379 -24.62 7.79 -21.19
N ASP A 380 -25.68 7.33 -21.85
CA ASP A 380 -27.04 7.87 -21.71
C ASP A 380 -27.69 7.42 -20.40
N GLY A 381 -27.57 6.13 -20.07
CA GLY A 381 -27.97 5.59 -18.77
C GLY A 381 -27.17 6.24 -17.63
N ALA A 382 -25.86 6.38 -17.80
CA ALA A 382 -24.99 7.05 -16.84
C ALA A 382 -25.37 8.50 -16.56
N GLU A 383 -25.73 9.26 -17.59
CA GLU A 383 -26.18 10.64 -17.44
C GLU A 383 -27.54 10.72 -16.73
N THR A 384 -28.45 9.81 -17.06
CA THR A 384 -29.77 9.70 -16.42
C THR A 384 -29.64 9.38 -14.93
N LEU A 385 -28.82 8.39 -14.58
CA LEU A 385 -28.57 8.01 -13.19
C LEU A 385 -27.83 9.11 -12.42
N SER A 386 -26.87 9.78 -13.05
CA SER A 386 -26.18 10.92 -12.43
C SER A 386 -27.17 12.03 -12.05
N ARG A 387 -28.16 12.30 -12.89
CA ARG A 387 -29.20 13.31 -12.61
C ARG A 387 -30.14 12.92 -11.47
N SER A 388 -30.39 11.63 -11.25
CA SER A 388 -31.25 11.17 -10.15
C SER A 388 -30.60 11.26 -8.78
N ILE A 389 -29.28 11.45 -8.69
CA ILE A 389 -28.56 11.65 -7.42
C ILE A 389 -29.10 12.89 -6.71
N ALA A 390 -29.66 12.74 -5.51
CA ALA A 390 -30.26 13.83 -4.75
C ALA A 390 -29.24 14.87 -4.29
N CYS A 391 -28.09 14.42 -3.76
CA CYS A 391 -27.03 15.30 -3.26
C CYS A 391 -26.37 16.09 -4.38
N ARG A 392 -26.46 17.42 -4.31
CA ARG A 392 -25.96 18.33 -5.36
C ARG A 392 -24.46 18.20 -5.62
N GLY A 393 -23.65 18.08 -4.56
CA GLY A 393 -22.19 17.92 -4.68
C GLY A 393 -21.81 16.59 -5.34
N THR A 394 -22.44 15.50 -4.92
CA THR A 394 -22.20 14.17 -5.51
C THR A 394 -22.71 14.08 -6.95
N ARG A 395 -23.84 14.73 -7.27
CA ARG A 395 -24.34 14.88 -8.64
C ARG A 395 -23.34 15.59 -9.55
N ALA A 396 -22.74 16.70 -9.09
CA ALA A 396 -21.73 17.41 -9.86
C ALA A 396 -20.49 16.54 -10.12
N ARG A 397 -20.02 15.81 -9.10
CA ARG A 397 -18.92 14.83 -9.24
C ARG A 397 -19.24 13.68 -10.18
N ALA A 398 -20.48 13.17 -10.16
CA ALA A 398 -20.91 12.11 -11.07
C ALA A 398 -20.91 12.60 -12.53
N LEU A 399 -21.47 13.77 -12.81
CA LEU A 399 -21.45 14.36 -14.15
C LEU A 399 -20.01 14.66 -14.62
N ALA A 400 -19.12 15.13 -13.74
CA ALA A 400 -17.71 15.34 -14.05
C ALA A 400 -17.00 14.04 -14.45
N ALA A 401 -17.31 12.92 -13.79
CA ALA A 401 -16.79 11.61 -14.19
C ALA A 401 -17.22 11.21 -15.61
N LEU A 402 -18.43 11.57 -16.03
CA LEU A 402 -18.90 11.32 -17.39
C LEU A 402 -18.20 12.19 -18.42
N VAL A 403 -17.82 13.42 -18.05
CA VAL A 403 -17.05 14.31 -18.92
C VAL A 403 -15.78 13.61 -19.37
N GLU A 404 -15.01 13.02 -18.44
CA GLU A 404 -13.76 12.25 -18.71
C GLU A 404 -13.95 11.15 -19.75
N LEU A 405 -15.09 10.47 -19.70
CA LEU A 405 -15.41 9.28 -20.51
C LEU A 405 -16.19 9.61 -21.79
N SER A 406 -16.51 10.89 -22.02
CA SER A 406 -17.34 11.33 -23.15
C SER A 406 -16.53 11.95 -24.29
N GLU A 407 -17.12 11.87 -25.48
CA GLU A 407 -16.68 12.58 -26.69
C GLU A 407 -16.74 14.13 -26.51
N PRO A 408 -15.86 14.90 -27.19
CA PRO A 408 -15.71 16.35 -26.96
C PRO A 408 -17.00 17.18 -26.99
N PRO A 409 -17.97 16.96 -27.90
CA PRO A 409 -19.22 17.73 -27.91
C PRO A 409 -20.08 17.48 -26.67
N ARG A 410 -20.18 16.21 -26.24
CA ARG A 410 -20.95 15.80 -25.06
C ARG A 410 -20.24 16.24 -23.78
N ALA A 411 -18.91 16.11 -23.73
CA ALA A 411 -18.08 16.55 -22.63
C ALA A 411 -18.24 18.06 -22.35
N ARG A 412 -18.33 18.91 -23.39
CA ARG A 412 -18.61 20.36 -23.22
C ARG A 412 -19.98 20.63 -22.60
N ARG A 413 -21.02 19.94 -23.08
CA ARG A 413 -22.38 20.08 -22.52
C ARG A 413 -22.43 19.69 -21.05
N LEU A 414 -21.79 18.57 -20.71
CA LEU A 414 -21.71 18.07 -19.34
C LEU A 414 -20.87 18.99 -18.44
N ALA A 415 -19.73 19.49 -18.93
CA ALA A 415 -18.88 20.45 -18.22
C ALA A 415 -19.66 21.72 -17.84
N ALA A 416 -20.44 22.29 -18.77
CA ALA A 416 -21.28 23.44 -18.47
C ALA A 416 -22.31 23.14 -17.35
N GLN A 417 -22.91 21.96 -17.35
CA GLN A 417 -23.83 21.53 -16.29
C GLN A 417 -23.13 21.37 -14.94
N VAL A 418 -21.90 20.83 -14.92
CA VAL A 418 -21.10 20.69 -13.71
C VAL A 418 -20.77 22.07 -13.12
N VAL A 419 -20.35 23.03 -13.95
CA VAL A 419 -20.03 24.40 -13.49
C VAL A 419 -21.25 25.07 -12.83
N VAL A 420 -22.43 24.91 -13.41
CA VAL A 420 -23.68 25.43 -12.82
C VAL A 420 -24.02 24.73 -11.49
N LEU A 421 -23.72 23.45 -11.36
CA LEU A 421 -24.08 22.65 -10.18
C LEU A 421 -23.08 22.78 -9.03
N GLY A 422 -21.78 22.77 -9.29
CA GLY A 422 -20.73 22.64 -8.28
C GLY A 422 -19.51 23.53 -8.51
N GLY A 423 -19.56 24.49 -9.43
CA GLY A 423 -18.44 25.37 -9.75
C GLY A 423 -17.38 24.71 -10.64
N TRP A 424 -16.23 25.38 -10.78
CA TRP A 424 -15.18 24.99 -11.72
C TRP A 424 -14.32 23.82 -11.26
N GLU A 425 -14.13 23.68 -9.95
CA GLU A 425 -13.21 22.71 -9.32
C GLU A 425 -13.33 21.29 -9.89
N PRO A 426 -14.54 20.69 -10.07
CA PRO A 426 -14.66 19.31 -10.55
C PRO A 426 -14.32 19.12 -12.04
N VAL A 427 -14.21 20.20 -12.83
CA VAL A 427 -13.96 20.15 -14.28
C VAL A 427 -12.52 20.55 -14.62
N LEU A 428 -11.80 21.24 -13.71
CA LEU A 428 -10.43 21.70 -13.93
C LEU A 428 -9.48 20.63 -14.49
N PRO A 429 -9.46 19.39 -13.96
CA PRO A 429 -8.54 18.36 -14.45
C PRO A 429 -8.81 17.92 -15.90
N VAL A 430 -10.01 18.18 -16.42
CA VAL A 430 -10.49 17.69 -17.72
C VAL A 430 -10.62 18.82 -18.74
N LEU A 431 -10.52 20.08 -18.32
CA LEU A 431 -10.70 21.26 -19.19
C LEU A 431 -9.76 21.27 -20.39
N GLU A 432 -8.48 20.94 -20.19
CA GLU A 432 -7.48 21.01 -21.26
C GLU A 432 -7.74 19.97 -22.37
N ARG A 433 -8.33 18.83 -22.02
CA ARG A 433 -8.74 17.80 -22.99
C ARG A 433 -9.94 18.24 -23.83
N ILE A 434 -10.89 18.97 -23.23
CA ILE A 434 -12.19 19.32 -23.86
C ILE A 434 -12.08 20.63 -24.66
N MET A 435 -11.27 21.56 -24.14
CA MET A 435 -10.98 22.86 -24.71
C MET A 435 -9.47 23.15 -24.56
N PRO A 436 -8.65 22.73 -25.54
CA PRO A 436 -7.21 23.02 -25.53
C PRO A 436 -6.96 24.53 -25.42
N ARG A 437 -5.98 24.95 -24.62
CA ARG A 437 -5.60 26.36 -24.33
C ARG A 437 -6.60 27.16 -23.49
N SER A 438 -7.61 26.53 -22.91
CA SER A 438 -8.60 27.23 -22.08
C SER A 438 -8.11 27.50 -20.65
N VAL A 439 -7.18 26.69 -20.14
CA VAL A 439 -6.58 26.89 -18.82
C VAL A 439 -5.83 28.23 -18.75
N ALA A 440 -5.12 28.62 -19.82
CA ALA A 440 -4.43 29.91 -19.89
C ALA A 440 -5.38 31.11 -19.75
N VAL A 441 -6.57 31.02 -20.37
CA VAL A 441 -7.58 32.10 -20.32
C VAL A 441 -8.22 32.20 -18.93
N VAL A 442 -8.44 31.07 -18.25
CA VAL A 442 -8.99 31.05 -16.88
C VAL A 442 -7.96 31.54 -15.85
N VAL A 443 -6.67 31.19 -16.04
CA VAL A 443 -5.57 31.71 -15.21
C VAL A 443 -5.43 33.21 -15.38
N ASP A 444 -5.41 33.72 -16.62
CA ASP A 444 -5.35 35.17 -16.90
C ASP A 444 -6.48 35.95 -16.23
N GLN A 445 -7.69 35.37 -16.12
CA GLN A 445 -8.83 35.99 -15.44
C GLN A 445 -8.81 35.87 -13.90
N LEU A 446 -8.06 34.93 -13.33
CA LEU A 446 -7.92 34.78 -11.88
C LEU A 446 -6.72 35.58 -11.34
N THR A 447 -5.73 35.86 -12.19
CA THR A 447 -4.54 36.66 -11.84
C THR A 447 -4.68 38.15 -12.14
N SER A 448 -5.77 38.58 -12.78
CA SER A 448 -6.12 39.99 -13.02
C SER A 448 -7.15 40.50 -12.01
#